data_AF-A0A919F4P4-F1
#
_entry.id   AF-A0A919F4P4-F1
#
_cell.length_a   1.000
_cell.length_b   1.000
_cell.length_c   1.000
_cell.angle_alpha   90.00
_cell.angle_beta   90.00
_cell.angle_gamma   90.00
#
_symmetry.space_group_name_H-M   'P 1'
#
loop_
_entity.id
_entity.type
_entity.pdbx_description
1 polymer ?
#
loop_
_entity_poly.entity_id
_entity_poly.type
_entity_poly.pdbx_seq_one_letter_code
_entity_poly.pdbx_strand_id
1 'polypeptide(L)' 'MGGASSSILVHGFSWLYGSSGGEIELQEIVNGLINTQMYNSPGISIALIFITVGIGFKLSLAPSHQWTPDVYEGVRFV' A
#
# COMPACT_ATOMS: atom_id res chain seq x y z
N MET A 1 -13.75 -2.11 7.66
CA MET A 1 -12.38 -1.53 7.57
C MET A 1 -11.54 -2.08 6.42
N GLY A 2 -11.73 -3.34 5.98
CA GLY A 2 -10.96 -3.89 4.86
C GLY A 2 -11.05 -3.12 3.53
N GLY A 3 -12.18 -2.47 3.23
CA GLY A 3 -12.31 -1.61 2.04
C GLY A 3 -11.41 -0.36 2.11
N ALA A 4 -11.28 0.25 3.30
CA ALA A 4 -10.42 1.42 3.51
C ALA A 4 -8.93 1.08 3.38
N SER A 5 -8.50 -0.10 3.84
CA SER A 5 -7.11 -0.52 3.65
C SER A 5 -6.80 -0.85 2.19
N SER A 6 -7.75 -1.43 1.46
CA SER A 6 -7.62 -1.64 0.02
C SER A 6 -7.53 -0.32 -0.76
N SER A 7 -8.31 0.72 -0.39
CA SER A 7 -8.22 2.02 -1.06
C SER A 7 -6.89 2.72 -0.81
N ILE A 8 -6.33 2.62 0.42
CA ILE A 8 -4.99 3.14 0.75
C ILE A 8 -3.91 2.44 -0.09
N LEU A 9 -3.97 1.10 -0.20
CA LEU A 9 -3.03 0.33 -1.03
C LEU A 9 -3.08 0.76 -2.49
N VAL A 10 -4.28 0.82 -3.07
CA VAL A 10 -4.46 1.19 -4.47
C VAL A 10 -3.99 2.63 -4.72
N HIS A 11 -4.20 3.56 -3.78
CA HIS A 11 -3.66 4.91 -3.90
C HIS A 11 -2.12 4.94 -3.95
N GLY A 12 -1.45 4.14 -3.10
CA GLY A 12 0.01 4.02 -3.13
C GLY A 12 0.53 3.45 -4.44
N PHE A 13 -0.09 2.37 -4.94
CA PHE A 13 0.27 1.78 -6.24
C PHE A 13 -0.04 2.70 -7.42
N SER A 14 -1.14 3.45 -7.37
CA SER A 14 -1.49 4.44 -8.41
C SER A 14 -0.41 5.50 -8.56
N TRP A 15 0.24 5.90 -7.46
CA TRP A 15 1.33 6.88 -7.51
C TRP A 15 2.58 6.25 -8.13
N LEU A 16 2.97 5.03 -7.73
CA LEU A 16 4.09 4.30 -8.36
C LEU A 16 3.89 4.10 -9.86
N TYR A 17 2.67 3.72 -10.25
CA TYR A 17 2.28 3.55 -11.65
C TYR A 17 2.47 4.86 -12.44
N GLY A 18 1.96 5.98 -11.92
CA GLY A 18 2.11 7.27 -12.57
C GLY A 18 3.57 7.75 -12.66
N SER A 19 4.35 7.56 -11.60
CA SER A 19 5.75 8.01 -11.53
C SER A 19 6.74 7.15 -12.33
N SER A 20 6.41 5.89 -12.59
CA SER A 20 7.22 4.99 -13.43
C SER A 20 6.93 5.13 -14.93
N GLY A 21 5.86 5.84 -15.32
CA GLY A 21 5.45 5.98 -16.72
C GLY A 21 4.37 5.00 -17.17
N GLY A 22 3.72 4.30 -16.24
CA GLY A 22 2.64 3.36 -16.52
C GLY A 22 3.04 1.89 -16.44
N GLU A 23 4.15 1.59 -15.75
CA GLU A 23 4.64 0.22 -15.59
C GLU A 23 3.97 -0.50 -14.42
N ILE A 24 3.76 -1.81 -14.58
CA ILE A 24 3.14 -2.68 -13.56
C ILE A 24 4.10 -3.73 -13.01
N GLU A 25 5.11 -4.11 -13.78
CA GLU A 25 6.15 -5.03 -13.34
C GLU A 25 7.13 -4.31 -12.42
N LEU A 26 7.48 -4.92 -11.29
CA LEU A 26 8.31 -4.26 -10.27
C LEU A 26 9.68 -3.81 -10.80
N GLN A 27 10.29 -4.61 -11.68
CA GLN A 27 11.57 -4.25 -12.29
C GLN A 27 11.43 -3.03 -13.22
N GLU A 28 10.35 -2.99 -14.00
CA GLU A 28 10.07 -1.87 -14.90
C GLU A 28 9.68 -0.60 -14.14
N ILE A 29 8.98 -0.73 -13.00
CA ILE A 29 8.70 0.40 -12.12
C ILE A 29 10.01 1.03 -11.62
N VAL A 30 10.97 0.21 -11.19
CA VAL A 30 12.29 0.70 -10.73
C VAL A 30 13.04 1.38 -11.88
N ASN A 31 13.09 0.75 -13.06
CA ASN A 31 13.72 1.34 -14.24
C ASN A 31 13.06 2.68 -14.63
N GLY A 32 11.72 2.72 -14.64
CA GLY A 32 10.92 3.92 -14.90
C GLY A 32 11.23 5.05 -13.92
N LEU A 33 11.31 4.75 -12.62
CA LEU A 33 11.65 5.73 -11.58
C LEU A 33 13.07 6.31 -11.70
N ILE A 34 14.02 5.49 -12.16
CA ILE A 34 15.39 5.94 -12.45
C ILE A 34 15.39 6.85 -13.68
N ASN A 35 14.73 6.42 -14.76
CA ASN A 35 14.65 7.15 -16.03
C ASN A 35 13.96 8.52 -15.87
N THR A 36 12.90 8.59 -15.06
CA THR A 36 12.18 9.84 -14.77
C THR A 36 12.83 10.67 -13.67
N GLN A 37 13.95 10.19 -13.08
CA GLN A 37 14.62 10.80 -11.92
C GLN A 37 13.70 11.01 -10.71
N MET A 38 12.60 10.25 -10.63
CA MET A 38 11.59 10.35 -9.57
C MET A 38 11.95 9.54 -8.31
N TYR A 39 12.97 8.69 -8.36
CA TYR A 39 13.35 7.77 -7.29
C TYR A 39 13.58 8.42 -5.91
N ASN A 40 14.04 9.68 -5.87
CA ASN A 40 14.26 10.46 -4.64
C ASN A 40 13.16 11.51 -4.38
N SER A 41 12.06 11.48 -5.14
CA SER A 41 10.98 12.45 -4.97
C SER A 41 10.19 12.19 -3.68
N PRO A 42 9.69 13.23 -2.99
CA PRO A 42 8.85 13.06 -1.81
C PRO A 42 7.55 12.30 -2.12
N GLY A 43 7.09 12.33 -3.38
CA GLY A 43 5.93 11.56 -3.84
C GLY A 43 6.13 10.05 -3.72
N ILE A 44 7.33 9.55 -4.02
CA ILE A 44 7.67 8.12 -3.85
C ILE A 44 7.69 7.74 -2.38
N SER A 45 8.21 8.59 -1.50
CA SER A 45 8.15 8.36 -0.05
C SER A 45 6.70 8.24 0.43
N ILE A 46 5.80 9.10 -0.04
CA ILE A 46 4.37 9.03 0.32
C ILE A 46 3.72 7.76 -0.23
N ALA A 47 4.04 7.38 -1.47
CA ALA A 47 3.56 6.14 -2.08
C ALA A 47 3.95 4.91 -1.26
N LEU A 48 5.22 4.85 -0.82
CA LEU A 48 5.74 3.77 0.01
C LEU A 48 5.09 3.74 1.40
N ILE A 49 4.84 4.90 2.01
CA ILE A 49 4.11 4.99 3.29
C ILE A 49 2.70 4.41 3.13
N PHE A 50 1.98 4.77 2.07
CA PHE A 50 0.62 4.28 1.82
C PHE A 50 0.59 2.76 1.62
N ILE A 51 1.53 2.23 0.83
CA ILE A 51 1.67 0.77 0.63
C ILE A 51 1.96 0.09 1.96
N THR A 52 2.92 0.61 2.74
CA THR A 52 3.32 0.03 4.03
C THR A 52 2.17 0.05 5.03
N VAL A 53 1.42 1.16 5.15
CA VAL A 53 0.25 1.26 6.04
C VAL A 53 -0.86 0.28 5.60
N GLY A 54 -1.12 0.19 4.30
CA GLY A 54 -2.12 -0.72 3.77
C GLY A 54 -1.79 -2.20 4.00
N ILE A 55 -0.52 -2.60 3.83
CA ILE A 55 -0.03 -3.95 4.15
C ILE A 55 -0.09 -4.18 5.67
N GLY A 56 0.37 -3.22 6.47
CA GLY A 56 0.35 -3.30 7.93
C GLY A 56 -1.05 -3.51 8.49
N PHE A 57 -2.05 -2.84 7.92
CA PHE A 57 -3.46 -3.08 8.26
C PHE A 57 -3.89 -4.52 7.96
N LYS A 58 -3.57 -5.05 6.77
CA LYS A 58 -3.94 -6.41 6.35
C LYS A 58 -3.31 -7.49 7.24
N LEU A 59 -2.11 -7.22 7.74
CA LEU A 59 -1.36 -8.10 8.63
C LEU A 59 -1.66 -7.86 10.12
N SER A 60 -2.59 -6.95 10.46
CA SER A 60 -2.90 -6.57 11.85
C SER A 60 -1.68 -6.13 12.66
N LEU A 61 -0.72 -5.44 12.03
CA LEU A 61 0.46 -4.89 12.71
C LEU A 61 0.08 -3.66 13.55
N ALA A 62 0.79 -3.42 14.66
CA ALA A 62 0.64 -2.18 15.42
C ALA A 62 1.04 -0.96 14.56
N PRO A 63 0.29 0.16 14.60
CA PRO A 63 -0.87 0.43 15.45
C PRO A 63 -2.23 -0.02 14.89
N SER A 64 -2.32 -0.62 13.70
CA SER A 64 -3.55 -0.89 12.94
C SER A 64 -4.28 -2.20 13.27
N HIS A 65 -4.15 -2.70 14.51
CA HIS A 65 -4.67 -4.02 14.92
C HIS A 65 -6.05 -3.97 15.57
N GLN A 66 -6.65 -2.79 15.78
CA GLN A 66 -7.86 -2.60 16.59
C GLN A 66 -9.05 -3.43 16.11
N TRP A 67 -9.19 -3.61 14.80
CA TRP A 67 -10.29 -4.36 14.20
C TRP A 67 -10.20 -5.88 14.39
N THR A 68 -9.01 -6.38 14.74
CA THR A 68 -8.70 -7.81 14.84
C THR A 68 -9.55 -8.51 15.91
N PRO A 69 -9.53 -8.10 17.20
CA PRO A 69 -10.33 -8.75 18.24
C PRO A 69 -11.82 -8.77 17.90
N ASP A 70 -12.39 -7.64 17.45
CA ASP A 70 -13.82 -7.54 17.12
C ASP A 70 -14.26 -8.55 16.04
N VAL A 71 -13.42 -8.76 15.01
CA VAL A 71 -13.75 -9.70 13.91
C VAL A 71 -13.59 -11.15 14.34
N TYR A 72 -12.55 -11.49 15.11
CA TYR A 72 -12.33 -12.85 15.58
C TYR A 72 -13.38 -13.29 16.62
N GLU A 73 -13.80 -12.38 17.52
CA GLU A 73 -14.88 -12.66 18.48
C GLU A 73 -16.27 -12.69 17.82
N GLY A 74 -16.50 -11.84 16.82
CA GLY A 74 -17.79 -11.72 16.14
C GLY A 74 -18.13 -12.87 15.19
N VAL A 75 -17.16 -13.71 14.81
CA VAL A 75 -17.38 -14.87 13.93
C VAL A 75 -17.97 -16.03 14.74
N ARG A 76 -19.13 -16.55 14.30
CA ARG A 76 -19.71 -17.77 14.86
C ARG A 76 -18.95 -19.00 14.37
N PHE A 77 -18.39 -19.76 15.29
CA PHE A 77 -17.93 -21.14 15.04
C PHE A 77 -19.16 -22.04 14.98
N VAL A 78 -19.68 -22.27 13.77
CA VAL A 78 -20.68 -23.31 13.48
C VAL A 78 -20.01 -24.44 12.72
#